data_AF-B7CBR3-F1
#
_entry.id   AF-B7CBR3-F1
#
_cell.length_a   1.000
_cell.length_b   1.000
_cell.length_c   1.000
_cell.angle_alpha   90.00
_cell.angle_beta   90.00
_cell.angle_gamma   90.00
#
_symmetry.space_group_name_H-M   'P 1'
#
loop_
_entity.id
_entity.type
_entity.pdbx_description
1 polymer ?
#
loop_
_entity_poly.entity_id
_entity_poly.type
_entity_poly.pdbx_seq_one_letter_code
_entity_poly.pdbx_strand_id
1 'polypeptide(L)'
;MEVADYSEKVFQEALLNALSHRDYESMASIYVKQYPGHILIENPGGFLDGITENNIITHASSPRNKLIAETLQRLKYVQRTGQGVDIIYKETVSMGKPYPIYRHYNDSVQLTIYSSTEDIDFVKFIIKEQESKQIAFSLAELMILRFVKDNRSIIFRKAVELTQVTEDEARNALNRLQHFSLLETVGNQYMLTARVYDSLKSGIEYTQDHTIQYLKAKRLIIEYLEKEENITRANIQELCGYNDNQARRTIEKLKKENIIQNDRTGRYANYKLVKK
;
A
#
# COMPACT_ATOMS: atom_id res chain seq x y z
N MET A 1 -6.10 -9.26 16.90
CA MET A 1 -4.88 -9.25 16.07
C MET A 1 -5.31 -9.88 14.75
N GLU A 2 -5.87 -9.12 13.81
CA GLU A 2 -6.49 -9.70 12.60
C GLU A 2 -6.88 -8.63 11.58
N VAL A 3 -5.90 -8.18 10.81
CA VAL A 3 -5.91 -8.21 9.34
C VAL A 3 -4.52 -8.76 9.01
N ALA A 4 -4.39 -9.76 8.15
CA ALA A 4 -3.08 -10.32 7.83
C ALA A 4 -2.21 -9.21 7.21
N ASP A 5 -1.29 -8.68 8.00
CA ASP A 5 -0.34 -7.62 7.62
C ASP A 5 0.49 -8.00 6.38
N TYR A 6 0.48 -9.27 5.98
CA TYR A 6 1.14 -9.79 4.80
C TYR A 6 0.18 -10.72 4.05
N SER A 7 0.16 -10.62 2.72
CA SER A 7 -0.56 -11.58 1.89
C SER A 7 0.09 -12.95 2.03
N GLU A 8 -0.68 -13.95 2.43
CA GLU A 8 -0.22 -15.35 2.52
C GLU A 8 0.40 -15.79 1.19
N LYS A 9 -0.21 -15.38 0.08
CA LYS A 9 0.28 -15.65 -1.27
C LYS A 9 1.65 -15.02 -1.53
N VAL A 10 1.86 -13.76 -1.13
CA VAL A 10 3.16 -13.08 -1.27
C VAL A 10 4.23 -13.79 -0.45
N PHE A 11 3.90 -14.11 0.82
CA PHE A 11 4.86 -14.75 1.71
C PHE A 11 5.20 -16.17 1.24
N GLN A 12 4.20 -16.94 0.83
CA GLN A 12 4.38 -18.28 0.26
C GLN A 12 5.26 -18.23 -0.98
N GLU A 13 4.96 -17.35 -1.93
CA GLU A 13 5.75 -17.20 -3.16
C GLU A 13 7.20 -16.78 -2.86
N ALA A 14 7.39 -15.85 -1.92
CA ALA A 14 8.71 -15.43 -1.48
C ALA A 14 9.53 -16.58 -0.87
N LEU A 15 8.92 -17.42 -0.04
CA LEU A 15 9.57 -18.60 0.53
C LEU A 15 9.89 -19.67 -0.52
N LEU A 16 8.98 -19.93 -1.44
CA LEU A 16 9.19 -20.91 -2.51
C LEU A 16 10.31 -20.47 -3.46
N ASN A 17 10.40 -19.17 -3.75
CA ASN A 17 11.52 -18.58 -4.48
C ASN A 17 12.82 -18.71 -3.69
N ALA A 18 12.81 -18.44 -2.38
CA ALA A 18 13.99 -18.64 -1.55
C ALA A 18 14.48 -20.11 -1.60
N LEU A 19 13.58 -21.09 -1.44
CA LEU A 19 13.91 -22.52 -1.50
C LEU A 19 14.42 -22.96 -2.88
N SER A 20 13.82 -22.46 -3.96
CA SER A 20 14.16 -22.83 -5.33
C SER A 20 15.49 -22.23 -5.79
N HIS A 21 15.86 -21.07 -5.25
CA HIS A 21 17.06 -20.32 -5.65
C HIS A 21 18.19 -20.36 -4.61
N ARG A 22 17.97 -20.98 -3.45
CA ARG A 22 18.99 -21.14 -2.38
C ARG A 22 20.26 -21.76 -2.92
N ASP A 23 21.40 -21.21 -2.53
CA ASP A 23 22.68 -21.91 -2.66
C ASP A 23 22.75 -23.05 -1.63
N TYR A 24 22.61 -24.29 -2.10
CA TYR A 24 22.67 -25.48 -1.24
C TYR A 24 24.08 -25.94 -0.88
N GLU A 25 25.12 -25.35 -1.50
CA GLU A 25 26.51 -25.59 -1.10
C GLU A 25 26.88 -24.75 0.15
N SER A 26 26.18 -23.62 0.36
CA SER A 26 26.30 -22.82 1.56
C SER A 26 25.69 -23.50 2.79
N MET A 27 26.41 -23.43 3.91
CA MET A 27 25.92 -23.88 5.23
C MET A 27 24.93 -22.90 5.88
N ALA A 28 24.78 -21.69 5.33
CA ALA A 28 23.89 -20.68 5.87
C ALA A 28 22.41 -21.04 5.62
N SER A 29 21.52 -20.76 6.57
CA SER A 29 20.08 -21.00 6.40
C SER A 29 19.40 -19.88 5.62
N ILE A 30 18.19 -20.14 5.11
CA ILE A 30 17.27 -19.06 4.75
C ILE A 30 16.80 -18.43 6.06
N TYR A 31 17.02 -17.13 6.24
CA TYR A 31 16.54 -16.41 7.42
C TYR A 31 15.26 -15.66 7.09
N VAL A 32 14.23 -15.87 7.90
CA VAL A 32 12.99 -15.08 7.86
C VAL A 32 12.96 -14.26 9.14
N LYS A 33 13.14 -12.94 9.02
CA LYS A 33 13.15 -12.01 10.15
C LYS A 33 11.90 -11.14 10.07
N GLN A 34 11.09 -11.16 11.12
CA GLN A 34 9.91 -10.31 11.24
C GLN A 34 10.22 -9.13 12.16
N TYR A 35 10.02 -7.93 11.63
CA TYR A 35 10.18 -6.67 12.35
C TYR A 35 8.83 -5.95 12.45
N PRO A 36 8.69 -4.96 13.36
CA PRO A 36 7.57 -4.04 13.32
C PRO A 36 7.58 -3.31 11.96
N GLY A 37 6.59 -3.60 11.11
CA GLY A 37 6.43 -2.92 9.81
C GLY A 37 6.95 -3.67 8.58
N HIS A 38 7.75 -4.74 8.72
CA HIS A 38 8.22 -5.51 7.55
C HIS A 38 8.68 -6.93 7.89
N ILE A 39 8.67 -7.79 6.87
CA ILE A 39 9.36 -9.09 6.86
C ILE A 39 10.59 -8.96 5.95
N LEU A 40 11.71 -9.50 6.41
CA LEU A 40 12.95 -9.64 5.67
C LEU A 40 13.24 -11.13 5.46
N ILE A 41 13.39 -11.54 4.21
CA ILE A 41 13.81 -12.89 3.83
C ILE A 41 15.22 -12.80 3.26
N GLU A 42 16.19 -13.44 3.90
CA GLU A 42 17.58 -13.51 3.45
C GLU A 42 17.86 -14.93 2.94
N ASN A 43 18.22 -15.03 1.66
CA ASN A 43 18.51 -16.29 1.00
C ASN A 43 20.01 -16.35 0.67
N PRO A 44 20.74 -17.41 1.08
CA PRO A 44 22.13 -17.57 0.68
C PRO A 44 22.25 -17.85 -0.82
N GLY A 45 23.34 -17.33 -1.39
CA GLY A 45 23.57 -17.30 -2.83
C GLY A 45 23.15 -15.96 -3.42
N GLY A 46 24.06 -15.33 -4.16
CA GLY A 46 23.77 -14.14 -4.97
C GLY A 46 22.85 -14.45 -6.16
N PHE A 47 22.53 -13.42 -6.93
CA PHE A 47 21.82 -13.61 -8.19
C PHE A 47 22.65 -14.44 -9.17
N LEU A 48 21.97 -15.19 -10.05
CA LEU A 48 22.64 -15.84 -11.18
C LEU A 48 23.10 -14.76 -12.18
N ASP A 49 24.14 -15.08 -12.95
CA ASP A 49 24.70 -14.15 -13.94
C ASP A 49 23.63 -13.57 -14.86
N GLY A 50 23.64 -12.24 -14.99
CA GLY A 50 22.68 -11.50 -15.81
C GLY A 50 21.41 -11.04 -15.08
N ILE A 51 21.15 -11.52 -13.85
CA ILE A 51 20.02 -11.07 -13.02
C ILE A 51 20.48 -9.97 -12.06
N THR A 52 19.67 -8.91 -11.96
CA THR A 52 19.92 -7.73 -11.14
C THR A 52 18.60 -7.25 -10.52
N GLU A 53 18.69 -6.35 -9.54
CA GLU A 53 17.51 -5.69 -8.94
C GLU A 53 16.65 -4.94 -9.99
N ASN A 54 17.27 -4.52 -11.11
CA ASN A 54 16.65 -3.72 -12.16
C ASN A 54 16.02 -4.56 -13.30
N ASN A 55 16.15 -5.89 -13.28
CA ASN A 55 15.49 -6.75 -14.27
C ASN A 55 14.79 -7.98 -13.67
N ILE A 56 14.84 -8.16 -12.34
CA ILE A 56 14.28 -9.33 -11.66
C ILE A 56 12.77 -9.53 -11.89
N ILE A 57 12.01 -8.46 -12.16
CA ILE A 57 10.56 -8.56 -12.40
C ILE A 57 10.25 -9.26 -13.73
N THR A 58 11.09 -9.05 -14.74
CA THR A 58 10.83 -9.49 -16.12
C THR A 58 11.80 -10.54 -16.63
N HIS A 59 12.91 -10.76 -15.93
CA HIS A 59 13.87 -11.80 -16.26
C HIS A 59 13.18 -13.17 -16.18
N ALA A 60 13.38 -13.99 -17.21
CA ALA A 60 12.86 -15.35 -17.22
C ALA A 60 13.41 -16.11 -16.00
N SER A 61 12.52 -16.66 -15.17
CA SER A 61 12.95 -17.40 -13.99
C SER A 61 13.66 -18.68 -14.42
N SER A 62 14.95 -18.74 -14.08
CA SER A 62 15.77 -19.94 -14.17
C SER A 62 16.16 -20.35 -12.75
N PRO A 63 15.49 -21.36 -12.15
CA PRO A 63 15.79 -21.77 -10.78
C PRO A 63 17.20 -22.35 -10.69
N ARG A 64 17.97 -21.91 -9.70
CA ARG A 64 19.27 -22.52 -9.36
C ARG A 64 19.11 -24.02 -9.12
N ASN A 65 18.00 -24.42 -8.50
CA ASN A 65 17.71 -25.82 -8.17
C ASN A 65 16.48 -26.33 -8.93
N LYS A 66 16.69 -26.73 -10.18
CA LYS A 66 15.62 -27.19 -11.09
C LYS A 66 14.76 -28.33 -10.53
N LEU A 67 15.37 -29.35 -9.91
CA LEU A 67 14.63 -30.48 -9.33
C LEU A 67 13.72 -30.07 -8.17
N ILE A 68 14.15 -29.08 -7.37
CA ILE A 68 13.35 -28.54 -6.27
C ILE A 68 12.16 -27.78 -6.86
N ALA A 69 12.41 -26.88 -7.81
CA ALA A 69 11.37 -26.10 -8.47
C ALA A 69 10.33 -27.00 -9.18
N GLU A 70 10.77 -28.03 -9.91
CA GLU A 70 9.87 -29.01 -10.55
C GLU A 70 9.05 -29.80 -9.52
N THR A 71 9.65 -30.15 -8.38
CA THR A 71 8.94 -30.85 -7.31
C THR A 71 7.85 -29.95 -6.72
N LEU A 72 8.19 -28.70 -6.38
CA LEU A 72 7.22 -27.72 -5.86
C LEU A 72 6.10 -27.44 -6.85
N GLN A 73 6.40 -27.42 -8.16
CA GLN A 73 5.41 -27.31 -9.22
C GLN A 73 4.48 -28.53 -9.28
N ARG A 74 5.02 -29.75 -9.20
CA ARG A 74 4.20 -30.99 -9.19
C ARG A 74 3.28 -31.06 -7.97
N LEU A 75 3.75 -30.53 -6.84
CA LEU A 75 2.96 -30.39 -5.61
C LEU A 75 1.97 -29.21 -5.64
N LYS A 76 1.90 -28.46 -6.76
CA LYS A 76 1.02 -27.30 -6.97
C LYS A 76 1.30 -26.12 -6.03
N TYR A 77 2.51 -26.03 -5.48
CA TYR A 77 2.93 -24.87 -4.68
C TYR A 77 3.41 -23.72 -5.56
N VAL A 78 4.04 -24.01 -6.70
CA VAL A 78 4.59 -22.99 -7.63
C VAL A 78 3.86 -23.06 -8.97
N GLN A 79 3.55 -21.90 -9.56
CA GLN A 79 2.94 -21.83 -10.89
C GLN A 79 3.93 -22.14 -12.02
N ARG A 80 3.42 -22.60 -13.16
CA ARG A 80 4.25 -23.09 -14.28
C ARG A 80 5.06 -22.02 -15.01
N THR A 81 4.74 -20.75 -14.81
CA THR A 81 5.11 -19.67 -15.74
C THR A 81 6.46 -19.00 -15.43
N GLY A 82 7.18 -19.39 -14.38
CA GLY A 82 8.42 -18.71 -14.00
C GLY A 82 8.18 -17.24 -13.58
N GLN A 83 6.95 -16.95 -13.19
CA GLN A 83 6.39 -15.64 -12.84
C GLN A 83 6.10 -15.62 -11.33
N GLY A 84 7.14 -15.78 -10.52
CA GLY A 84 6.99 -15.70 -9.06
C GLY A 84 7.11 -14.27 -8.55
N VAL A 85 8.07 -13.53 -9.11
CA VAL A 85 8.40 -12.18 -8.68
C VAL A 85 7.29 -11.20 -9.03
N ASP A 86 6.74 -11.27 -10.24
CA ASP A 86 5.60 -10.44 -10.67
C ASP A 86 4.35 -10.69 -9.81
N ILE A 87 4.11 -11.90 -9.29
CA ILE A 87 3.04 -12.16 -8.32
C ILE A 87 3.28 -11.36 -7.04
N ILE A 88 4.50 -11.42 -6.50
CA ILE A 88 4.89 -10.67 -5.28
C ILE A 88 4.65 -9.17 -5.49
N TYR A 89 5.13 -8.61 -6.60
CA TYR A 89 4.92 -7.20 -6.91
C TYR A 89 3.45 -6.86 -7.15
N LYS A 90 2.74 -7.64 -7.97
CA LYS A 90 1.35 -7.35 -8.35
C LYS A 90 0.41 -7.37 -7.16
N GLU A 91 0.54 -8.37 -6.30
CA GLU A 91 -0.27 -8.47 -5.08
C GLU A 91 0.03 -7.32 -4.12
N THR A 92 1.31 -7.00 -3.92
CA THR A 92 1.74 -5.91 -3.04
C THR A 92 1.23 -4.54 -3.52
N VAL A 93 1.37 -4.25 -4.81
CA VAL A 93 0.92 -2.97 -5.40
C VAL A 93 -0.61 -2.89 -5.41
N SER A 94 -1.31 -3.98 -5.73
CA SER A 94 -2.77 -4.03 -5.72
C SER A 94 -3.36 -3.81 -4.32
N MET A 95 -2.60 -4.15 -3.27
CA MET A 95 -2.94 -3.88 -1.87
C MET A 95 -2.55 -2.45 -1.41
N GLY A 96 -1.99 -1.61 -2.28
CA GLY A 96 -1.58 -0.25 -1.93
C GLY A 96 -0.39 -0.21 -0.97
N LYS A 97 0.41 -1.29 -0.93
CA LYS A 97 1.62 -1.39 -0.12
C LYS A 97 2.84 -0.86 -0.89
N PRO A 98 3.93 -0.48 -0.20
CA PRO A 98 5.20 -0.16 -0.85
C PRO A 98 5.71 -1.32 -1.71
N TYR A 99 6.46 -1.03 -2.77
CA TYR A 99 7.07 -2.08 -3.58
C TYR A 99 7.96 -3.00 -2.73
N PRO A 100 7.94 -4.32 -3.00
CA PRO A 100 8.95 -5.23 -2.45
C PRO A 100 10.35 -4.75 -2.85
N ILE A 101 11.29 -4.81 -1.91
CA ILE A 101 12.67 -4.37 -2.14
C ILE A 101 13.57 -5.60 -2.18
N TYR A 102 14.15 -5.88 -3.34
CA TYR A 102 15.26 -6.81 -3.48
C TYR A 102 16.57 -6.06 -3.26
N ARG A 103 17.46 -6.63 -2.44
CA ARG A 103 18.85 -6.21 -2.32
C ARG A 103 19.78 -7.37 -2.64
N HIS A 104 20.75 -7.11 -3.49
CA HIS A 104 21.75 -8.07 -3.89
C HIS A 104 23.08 -7.81 -3.15
N TYR A 105 23.63 -8.88 -2.59
CA TYR A 105 25.00 -8.95 -2.08
C TYR A 105 25.73 -10.07 -2.80
N ASN A 106 27.06 -10.10 -2.68
CA ASN A 106 27.90 -11.08 -3.38
C ASN A 106 27.49 -12.54 -3.09
N ASP A 107 27.05 -12.83 -1.87
CA ASP A 107 26.77 -14.16 -1.35
C ASP A 107 25.33 -14.34 -0.85
N SER A 108 24.46 -13.34 -1.02
CA SER A 108 23.09 -13.40 -0.54
C SER A 108 22.15 -12.46 -1.29
N VAL A 109 20.88 -12.84 -1.31
CA VAL A 109 19.77 -12.01 -1.80
C VAL A 109 18.83 -11.76 -0.63
N GLN A 110 18.45 -10.50 -0.45
CA GLN A 110 17.47 -10.09 0.56
C GLN A 110 16.20 -9.59 -0.11
N LEU A 111 15.04 -10.03 0.39
CA LEU A 111 13.73 -9.51 0.02
C LEU A 111 13.07 -8.88 1.24
N THR A 112 12.72 -7.59 1.14
CA THR A 112 11.95 -6.86 2.16
C THR A 112 10.51 -6.66 1.68
N ILE A 113 9.54 -7.07 2.49
CA ILE A 113 8.09 -6.88 2.26
C ILE A 113 7.54 -6.07 3.43
N TYR A 114 6.90 -4.93 3.18
CA TYR A 114 6.34 -4.07 4.21
C TYR A 114 4.90 -4.48 4.58
N SER A 115 4.53 -4.34 5.85
CA SER A 115 3.17 -4.66 6.32
C SER A 115 2.16 -3.55 6.08
N SER A 116 2.62 -2.28 6.06
CA SER A 116 1.75 -1.12 6.00
C SER A 116 1.01 -1.05 4.67
N THR A 117 -0.32 -1.17 4.72
CA THR A 117 -1.18 -0.63 3.66
C THR A 117 -1.13 0.89 3.78
N GLU A 118 -0.38 1.53 2.89
CA GLU A 118 -0.16 2.98 2.94
C GLU A 118 -1.20 3.76 2.13
N ASP A 119 -2.01 3.08 1.32
CA ASP A 119 -2.84 3.76 0.32
C ASP A 119 -4.19 3.12 0.00
N ILE A 120 -5.11 3.23 0.95
CA ILE A 120 -6.48 2.72 0.82
C ILE A 120 -7.21 3.39 -0.37
N ASP A 121 -6.96 4.67 -0.62
CA ASP A 121 -7.62 5.40 -1.70
C ASP A 121 -7.16 4.92 -3.07
N PHE A 122 -5.87 4.59 -3.21
CA PHE A 122 -5.36 3.92 -4.41
C PHE A 122 -6.03 2.56 -4.62
N VAL A 123 -6.14 1.73 -3.58
CA VAL A 123 -6.79 0.41 -3.70
C VAL A 123 -8.25 0.54 -4.15
N LYS A 124 -9.02 1.42 -3.50
CA LYS A 124 -10.42 1.69 -3.88
C LYS A 124 -10.54 2.19 -5.31
N PHE A 125 -9.65 3.09 -5.72
CA PHE A 125 -9.58 3.59 -7.08
C PHE A 125 -9.32 2.45 -8.08
N ILE A 126 -8.33 1.58 -7.83
CA ILE A 126 -8.02 0.45 -8.71
C ILE A 126 -9.22 -0.50 -8.84
N ILE A 127 -9.86 -0.89 -7.73
CA ILE A 127 -11.04 -1.77 -7.75
C ILE A 127 -12.16 -1.15 -8.58
N LYS A 128 -12.51 0.11 -8.30
CA LYS A 128 -13.57 0.85 -9.02
C LYS A 128 -13.31 0.92 -10.52
N GLU A 129 -12.08 1.23 -10.93
CA GLU A 129 -11.73 1.36 -12.35
C GLU A 129 -11.73 0.00 -13.07
N GLN A 130 -11.27 -1.07 -12.41
CA GLN A 130 -11.33 -2.43 -12.98
C GLN A 130 -12.77 -2.92 -13.14
N GLU A 131 -13.62 -2.72 -12.14
CA GLU A 131 -15.03 -3.15 -12.19
C GLU A 131 -15.83 -2.35 -13.22
N SER A 132 -15.73 -1.02 -13.18
CA SER A 132 -16.52 -0.15 -14.06
C SER A 132 -16.18 -0.32 -15.55
N LYS A 133 -14.93 -0.64 -15.86
CA LYS A 133 -14.46 -0.87 -17.23
C LYS A 133 -14.39 -2.34 -17.62
N GLN A 134 -14.64 -3.25 -16.68
CA GLN A 134 -14.46 -4.70 -16.85
C GLN A 134 -13.06 -5.06 -17.37
N ILE A 135 -12.03 -4.46 -16.79
CA ILE A 135 -10.63 -4.69 -17.15
C ILE A 135 -9.84 -5.21 -15.96
N ALA A 136 -8.72 -5.86 -16.26
CA ALA A 136 -7.66 -6.10 -15.30
C ALA A 136 -6.44 -5.27 -15.69
N PHE A 137 -5.82 -4.62 -14.70
CA PHE A 137 -4.54 -3.97 -14.91
C PHE A 137 -3.41 -5.00 -14.84
N SER A 138 -2.45 -4.85 -15.75
CA SER A 138 -1.15 -5.50 -15.70
C SER A 138 -0.32 -4.93 -14.55
N LEU A 139 0.75 -5.65 -14.17
CA LEU A 139 1.68 -5.16 -13.17
C LEU A 139 2.31 -3.82 -13.59
N ALA A 140 2.75 -3.70 -14.85
CA ALA A 140 3.32 -2.47 -15.38
C ALA A 140 2.36 -1.27 -15.24
N GLU A 141 1.09 -1.45 -15.59
CA GLU A 141 0.05 -0.41 -15.45
C GLU A 141 -0.15 0.00 -13.99
N LEU A 142 -0.23 -0.97 -13.07
CA LEU A 142 -0.37 -0.70 -11.63
C LEU A 142 0.84 0.05 -11.07
N MET A 143 2.05 -0.34 -11.47
CA MET A 143 3.29 0.31 -11.06
C MET A 143 3.34 1.76 -11.55
N ILE A 144 3.00 2.00 -12.82
CA ILE A 144 2.96 3.35 -13.40
C ILE A 144 1.92 4.21 -12.66
N LEU A 145 0.69 3.72 -12.47
CA LEU A 145 -0.36 4.47 -11.76
C LEU A 145 0.05 4.82 -10.32
N ARG A 146 0.63 3.85 -9.60
CA ARG A 146 1.15 4.05 -8.23
C ARG A 146 2.23 5.14 -8.21
N PHE A 147 3.21 5.04 -9.11
CA PHE A 147 4.30 6.01 -9.18
C PHE A 147 3.80 7.43 -9.50
N VAL A 148 2.90 7.58 -10.48
CA VAL A 148 2.36 8.89 -10.86
C VAL A 148 1.50 9.48 -9.74
N LYS A 149 0.75 8.66 -9.00
CA LYS A 149 0.04 9.13 -7.80
C LYS A 149 0.98 9.77 -6.78
N ASP A 150 2.11 9.12 -6.52
CA ASP A 150 3.03 9.53 -5.47
C ASP A 150 3.96 10.68 -5.92
N ASN A 151 4.30 10.73 -7.21
CA ASN A 151 5.29 11.66 -7.77
C ASN A 151 4.69 12.71 -8.74
N ARG A 152 3.37 12.72 -8.90
CA ARG A 152 2.56 13.57 -9.80
C ARG A 152 2.73 13.33 -11.30
N SER A 153 3.89 12.88 -11.74
CA SER A 153 4.20 12.65 -13.16
C SER A 153 5.25 11.55 -13.35
N ILE A 154 5.31 11.01 -14.56
CA ILE A 154 6.36 10.08 -15.00
C ILE A 154 6.76 10.38 -16.45
N ILE A 155 8.05 10.26 -16.77
CA ILE A 155 8.54 10.29 -18.15
C ILE A 155 8.65 8.88 -18.72
N PHE A 156 8.60 8.72 -20.04
CA PHE A 156 8.67 7.42 -20.70
C PHE A 156 9.86 6.55 -20.22
N ARG A 157 11.07 7.11 -20.21
CA ARG A 157 12.28 6.38 -19.74
C ARG A 157 12.14 5.87 -18.31
N LYS A 158 11.55 6.68 -17.42
CA LYS A 158 11.35 6.29 -16.03
C LYS A 158 10.30 5.19 -15.90
N ALA A 159 9.28 5.18 -16.76
CA ALA A 159 8.30 4.09 -16.81
C ALA A 159 8.97 2.76 -17.18
N VAL A 160 9.84 2.76 -18.20
CA VAL A 160 10.62 1.58 -18.62
C VAL A 160 11.49 1.06 -17.47
N GLU A 161 12.27 1.95 -16.83
CA GLU A 161 13.11 1.59 -15.68
C GLU A 161 12.29 1.04 -14.50
N LEU A 162 11.15 1.68 -14.19
CA LEU A 162 10.29 1.31 -13.07
C LEU A 162 9.69 -0.08 -13.27
N THR A 163 9.14 -0.34 -14.45
CA THR A 163 8.41 -1.59 -14.72
C THR A 163 9.32 -2.73 -15.16
N GLN A 164 10.57 -2.43 -15.55
CA GLN A 164 11.59 -3.37 -16.02
C GLN A 164 11.20 -4.13 -17.29
N VAL A 165 10.13 -3.70 -17.97
CA VAL A 165 9.62 -4.28 -19.22
C VAL A 165 10.33 -3.67 -20.43
N THR A 166 10.12 -4.24 -21.61
CA THR A 166 10.62 -3.66 -22.85
C THR A 166 10.00 -2.29 -23.14
N GLU A 167 10.65 -1.47 -23.97
CA GLU A 167 10.10 -0.17 -24.37
C GLU A 167 8.70 -0.28 -24.99
N ASP A 168 8.47 -1.31 -25.81
CA ASP A 168 7.18 -1.53 -26.46
C ASP A 168 6.08 -1.92 -25.46
N GLU A 169 6.39 -2.77 -24.48
CA GLU A 169 5.46 -3.11 -23.39
C GLU A 169 5.14 -1.88 -22.52
N ALA A 170 6.13 -1.06 -22.19
CA ALA A 170 5.93 0.16 -21.42
C ALA A 170 5.07 1.17 -22.21
N ARG A 171 5.32 1.31 -23.51
CA ARG A 171 4.53 2.16 -24.42
C ARG A 171 3.10 1.67 -24.51
N ASN A 172 2.88 0.36 -24.62
CA ASN A 172 1.55 -0.24 -24.63
C ASN A 172 0.81 -0.01 -23.31
N ALA A 173 1.49 -0.16 -22.17
CA ALA A 173 0.91 0.13 -20.85
C ALA A 173 0.48 1.59 -20.73
N LEU A 174 1.34 2.54 -21.10
CA LEU A 174 1.02 3.98 -21.09
C LEU A 174 -0.15 4.30 -22.02
N ASN A 175 -0.13 3.81 -23.27
CA ASN A 175 -1.21 4.01 -24.23
C ASN A 175 -2.55 3.46 -23.72
N ARG A 176 -2.54 2.30 -23.07
CA ARG A 176 -3.74 1.68 -22.51
C ARG A 176 -4.28 2.47 -21.32
N LEU A 177 -3.41 2.98 -20.44
CA LEU A 177 -3.82 3.89 -19.35
C LEU A 177 -4.40 5.21 -19.88
N GLN A 178 -3.87 5.75 -20.97
CA GLN A 178 -4.43 6.92 -21.65
C GLN A 178 -5.77 6.62 -22.32
N HIS A 179 -5.89 5.48 -22.99
CA HIS A 179 -7.14 5.03 -23.60
C HIS A 179 -8.27 4.95 -22.56
N PHE A 180 -7.97 4.49 -21.34
CA PHE A 180 -8.93 4.47 -20.24
C PHE A 180 -9.09 5.81 -19.51
N SER A 181 -8.52 6.89 -20.05
CA SER A 181 -8.57 8.26 -19.48
C SER A 181 -8.05 8.31 -18.04
N LEU A 182 -7.08 7.45 -17.71
CA LEU A 182 -6.43 7.42 -16.40
C LEU A 182 -5.19 8.32 -16.37
N LEU A 183 -4.48 8.38 -17.49
CA LEU A 183 -3.35 9.27 -17.71
C LEU A 183 -3.62 10.23 -18.87
N GLU A 184 -2.98 11.40 -18.82
CA GLU A 184 -2.85 12.35 -19.92
C GLU A 184 -1.38 12.74 -20.12
N THR A 185 -1.05 13.19 -21.32
CA THR A 185 0.30 13.68 -21.63
C THR A 185 0.32 15.19 -21.54
N VAL A 186 1.22 15.72 -20.71
CA VAL A 186 1.51 17.16 -20.60
C VAL A 186 2.98 17.35 -20.96
N GLY A 187 3.24 17.91 -22.15
CA GLY A 187 4.60 17.98 -22.70
C GLY A 187 5.18 16.59 -22.94
N ASN A 188 6.30 16.27 -22.28
CA ASN A 188 6.95 14.96 -22.35
C ASN A 188 6.71 14.09 -21.10
N GLN A 189 5.70 14.43 -20.32
CA GLN A 189 5.36 13.75 -19.07
C GLN A 189 3.95 13.19 -19.14
N TYR A 190 3.75 12.06 -18.46
CA TYR A 190 2.46 11.46 -18.22
C TYR A 190 2.00 11.80 -16.80
N MET A 191 0.77 12.28 -16.67
CA MET A 191 0.15 12.70 -15.41
C MET A 191 -1.22 12.03 -15.25
N LEU A 192 -1.73 11.92 -14.02
CA LEU A 192 -3.12 11.51 -13.82
C LEU A 192 -4.07 12.55 -14.42
N THR A 193 -5.17 12.11 -15.03
CA THR A 193 -6.18 13.04 -15.54
C THR A 193 -6.88 13.80 -14.40
N ALA A 194 -7.44 14.97 -14.67
CA ALA A 194 -8.26 15.71 -13.71
C ALA A 194 -9.36 14.85 -13.05
N ARG A 195 -10.05 14.00 -13.83
CA ARG A 195 -11.06 13.06 -13.33
C ARG A 195 -10.49 12.07 -12.31
N VAL A 196 -9.27 11.59 -12.53
CA VAL A 196 -8.61 10.67 -11.59
C VAL A 196 -8.17 11.41 -10.34
N TYR A 197 -7.62 12.63 -10.46
CA TYR A 197 -7.34 13.46 -9.30
C TYR A 197 -8.59 13.73 -8.48
N ASP A 198 -9.71 14.02 -9.13
CA ASP A 198 -11.00 14.21 -8.46
C ASP A 198 -11.45 12.90 -7.81
N SER A 199 -11.35 11.74 -8.47
CA SER A 199 -11.73 10.47 -7.84
C SER A 199 -10.84 10.09 -6.64
N LEU A 200 -9.55 10.44 -6.68
CA LEU A 200 -8.62 10.21 -5.57
C LEU A 200 -8.80 11.24 -4.45
N LYS A 201 -9.14 12.50 -4.77
CA LYS A 201 -9.49 13.54 -3.81
C LYS A 201 -10.89 13.32 -3.20
N SER A 202 -11.86 12.85 -3.97
CA SER A 202 -13.19 12.45 -3.48
C SER A 202 -13.14 11.16 -2.66
N GLY A 203 -12.04 10.40 -2.72
CA GLY A 203 -11.71 9.36 -1.74
C GLY A 203 -11.50 9.91 -0.32
N ILE A 204 -11.09 11.17 -0.21
CA ILE A 204 -11.01 11.96 1.04
C ILE A 204 -12.43 12.38 1.50
N GLU A 205 -13.44 12.37 0.63
CA GLU A 205 -14.72 13.02 0.91
C GLU A 205 -15.96 12.11 1.04
N TYR A 206 -15.95 10.84 0.62
CA TYR A 206 -17.25 10.14 0.49
C TYR A 206 -17.52 8.84 1.26
N THR A 207 -16.61 8.21 2.02
CA THR A 207 -17.09 7.06 2.85
C THR A 207 -16.33 6.59 4.09
N GLN A 208 -15.16 7.09 4.50
CA GLN A 208 -14.54 6.56 5.75
C GLN A 208 -13.77 7.56 6.63
N ASP A 209 -14.01 8.87 6.51
CA ASP A 209 -13.37 9.82 7.42
C ASP A 209 -14.16 10.05 8.72
N HIS A 210 -15.48 9.88 8.77
CA HIS A 210 -16.25 10.20 9.99
C HIS A 210 -15.89 9.33 11.21
N THR A 211 -15.55 8.05 11.04
CA THR A 211 -15.19 7.18 12.17
C THR A 211 -13.76 7.44 12.62
N ILE A 212 -12.81 7.61 11.69
CA ILE A 212 -11.40 7.85 12.01
C ILE A 212 -11.20 9.28 12.52
N GLN A 213 -11.79 10.30 11.88
CA GLN A 213 -11.84 11.67 12.40
C GLN A 213 -12.53 11.70 13.77
N TYR A 214 -13.64 10.98 13.96
CA TYR A 214 -14.29 10.92 15.27
C TYR A 214 -13.39 10.28 16.35
N LEU A 215 -12.71 9.17 16.05
CA LEU A 215 -11.80 8.51 16.99
C LEU A 215 -10.60 9.41 17.34
N LYS A 216 -10.05 10.10 16.35
CA LYS A 216 -8.96 11.09 16.54
C LYS A 216 -9.43 12.28 17.38
N ALA A 217 -10.58 12.87 17.05
CA ALA A 217 -11.16 13.98 17.81
C ALA A 217 -11.54 13.56 19.23
N LYS A 218 -12.14 12.38 19.41
CA LYS A 218 -12.45 11.81 20.73
C LYS A 218 -11.19 11.69 21.58
N ARG A 219 -10.09 11.20 21.02
CA ARG A 219 -8.82 11.08 21.74
C ARG A 219 -8.27 12.44 22.19
N LEU A 220 -8.21 13.40 21.26
CA LEU A 220 -7.71 14.75 21.55
C LEU A 220 -8.56 15.47 22.61
N ILE A 221 -9.88 15.35 22.53
CA ILE A 221 -10.81 15.97 23.49
C ILE A 221 -10.65 15.35 24.89
N ILE A 222 -10.45 14.03 24.99
CA ILE A 222 -10.19 13.36 26.27
C ILE A 222 -8.83 13.80 26.83
N GLU A 223 -7.76 13.77 26.03
CA GLU A 223 -6.41 14.22 26.44
C GLU A 223 -6.42 15.69 26.91
N TYR A 224 -7.22 16.55 26.29
CA TYR A 224 -7.40 17.93 26.72
C TYR A 224 -8.14 18.01 28.06
N LEU A 225 -9.25 17.29 28.22
CA LEU A 225 -10.06 17.30 29.44
C LEU A 225 -9.41 16.58 30.64
N GLU A 226 -8.37 15.78 30.39
CA GLU A 226 -7.51 15.23 31.45
C GLU A 226 -6.57 16.30 32.04
N LYS A 227 -6.24 17.34 31.27
CA LYS A 227 -5.38 18.46 31.70
C LYS A 227 -6.17 19.67 32.17
N GLU A 228 -7.30 19.94 31.52
CA GLU A 228 -8.16 21.10 31.75
C GLU A 228 -9.55 20.65 32.21
N GLU A 229 -10.16 21.33 33.17
CA GLU A 229 -11.41 20.87 33.79
C GLU A 229 -12.63 20.88 32.84
N ASN A 230 -12.61 21.73 31.82
CA ASN A 230 -13.72 21.87 30.88
C ASN A 230 -13.25 22.28 29.48
N ILE A 231 -14.06 21.95 28.47
CA ILE A 231 -13.83 22.30 27.07
C ILE A 231 -15.06 22.99 26.49
N THR A 232 -14.84 24.02 25.68
CA THR A 232 -15.93 24.70 24.94
C THR A 232 -16.02 24.18 23.51
N ARG A 233 -17.15 24.46 22.84
CA ARG A 233 -17.32 24.14 21.41
C ARG A 233 -16.26 24.81 20.54
N ALA A 234 -15.88 26.06 20.85
CA ALA A 234 -14.85 26.78 20.11
C ALA A 234 -13.48 26.09 20.23
N ASN A 235 -13.13 25.62 21.43
CA ASN A 235 -11.89 24.86 21.61
C ASN A 235 -11.92 23.53 20.83
N ILE A 236 -13.07 22.86 20.72
CA ILE A 236 -13.20 21.63 19.90
C ILE A 236 -13.00 21.92 18.41
N GLN A 237 -13.49 23.06 17.92
CA GLN A 237 -13.27 23.48 16.53
C GLN A 237 -11.79 23.69 16.25
N GLU A 238 -11.10 24.38 17.15
CA GLU A 238 -9.66 24.67 17.03
C GLU A 238 -8.81 23.41 17.18
N LEU A 239 -9.04 22.62 18.22
CA LEU A 239 -8.27 21.42 18.55
C LEU A 239 -8.38 20.33 17.47
N CYS A 240 -9.55 20.20 16.84
CA CYS A 240 -9.83 19.15 15.86
C CYS A 240 -9.83 19.65 14.40
N GLY A 241 -9.62 20.95 14.16
CA GLY A 241 -9.74 21.55 12.83
C GLY A 241 -11.17 21.47 12.25
N TYR A 242 -12.19 21.52 13.11
CA TYR A 242 -13.59 21.32 12.75
C TYR A 242 -14.34 22.62 12.49
N ASN A 243 -15.31 22.56 11.57
CA ASN A 243 -16.34 23.58 11.46
C ASN A 243 -17.41 23.43 12.58
N ASP A 244 -18.29 24.42 12.72
CA ASP A 244 -19.27 24.49 13.82
C ASP A 244 -20.20 23.27 13.86
N ASN A 245 -20.63 22.80 12.68
CA ASN A 245 -21.53 21.66 12.54
C ASN A 245 -20.84 20.34 12.91
N GLN A 246 -19.57 20.17 12.53
CA GLN A 246 -18.76 19.00 12.90
C GLN A 246 -18.53 18.97 14.42
N ALA A 247 -18.13 20.08 15.02
CA ALA A 247 -17.95 20.16 16.47
C ALA A 247 -19.24 19.83 17.23
N ARG A 248 -20.39 20.35 16.78
CA ARG A 248 -21.70 20.04 17.38
C ARG A 248 -22.04 18.55 17.29
N ARG A 249 -21.85 17.92 16.12
CA ARG A 249 -22.11 16.48 15.92
C ARG A 249 -21.20 15.61 16.79
N THR A 250 -19.93 15.97 16.93
CA THR A 250 -18.97 15.26 17.79
C THR A 250 -19.37 15.35 19.27
N ILE A 251 -19.78 16.53 19.75
CA ILE A 251 -20.26 16.71 21.13
C ILE A 251 -21.48 15.82 21.42
N GLU A 252 -22.48 15.83 20.53
CA GLU A 252 -23.69 14.99 20.70
C GLU A 252 -23.33 13.50 20.74
N LYS A 253 -22.39 13.06 19.91
CA LYS A 253 -21.94 11.67 19.87
C LYS A 253 -21.17 11.28 21.15
N LEU A 254 -20.28 12.14 21.64
CA LEU A 254 -19.54 11.92 22.90
C LEU A 254 -20.46 11.87 24.12
N LYS A 255 -21.52 12.69 24.13
CA LYS A 255 -22.58 12.64 25.17
C LYS A 255 -23.36 11.34 25.12
N LYS A 256 -23.75 10.90 23.91
CA LYS A 256 -24.47 9.63 23.72
C LYS A 256 -23.62 8.42 24.15
N GLU A 257 -22.31 8.52 24.00
CA GLU A 257 -21.34 7.52 24.48
C GLU A 257 -20.98 7.68 25.98
N ASN A 258 -21.62 8.60 26.72
CA ASN A 258 -21.37 8.89 28.14
C ASN A 258 -19.91 9.26 28.48
N ILE A 259 -19.19 9.89 27.56
CA ILE A 259 -17.80 10.31 27.78
C ILE A 259 -17.75 11.71 28.39
N ILE A 260 -18.61 12.61 27.90
CA ILE A 260 -18.70 14.00 28.36
C ILE A 260 -20.13 14.34 28.78
N GLN A 261 -20.27 15.29 29.68
CA GLN A 261 -21.53 15.86 30.13
C GLN A 261 -21.48 17.39 30.12
N ASN A 262 -22.66 18.03 30.15
CA ASN A 262 -22.73 19.48 30.30
C ASN A 262 -22.21 19.89 31.69
N ASP A 263 -21.36 20.91 31.74
CA ASP A 263 -21.01 21.58 32.99
C ASP A 263 -21.83 22.87 33.14
N ARG A 264 -21.91 23.70 32.09
CA ARG A 264 -22.82 24.85 31.97
C ARG A 264 -23.64 24.78 30.69
N THR A 265 -24.81 25.42 30.68
CA THR A 265 -25.74 25.48 29.54
C THR A 265 -25.99 26.91 29.10
N GLY A 266 -26.53 27.10 27.89
CA GLY A 266 -26.83 28.42 27.32
C GLY A 266 -25.63 29.08 26.62
N ARG A 267 -25.54 30.41 26.67
CA ARG A 267 -24.53 31.21 25.94
C ARG A 267 -23.08 30.87 26.33
N TYR A 268 -22.88 30.32 27.53
CA TYR A 268 -21.57 29.94 28.08
C TYR A 268 -21.44 28.41 28.26
N ALA A 269 -22.02 27.65 27.33
CA ALA A 269 -22.01 26.19 27.43
C ALA A 269 -20.59 25.61 27.32
N ASN A 270 -20.25 24.73 28.26
CA ASN A 270 -19.01 23.97 28.31
C ASN A 270 -19.28 22.53 28.76
N TYR A 271 -18.29 21.66 28.52
CA TYR A 271 -18.41 20.21 28.73
C TYR A 271 -17.25 19.70 29.57
N LYS A 272 -17.52 18.71 30.42
CA LYS A 272 -16.52 18.03 31.26
C LYS A 272 -16.64 16.52 31.12
N LEU A 273 -15.58 15.79 31.47
CA LEU A 273 -15.61 14.33 31.52
C LEU A 273 -16.65 13.83 32.53
N VAL A 274 -17.32 12.74 32.19
CA VAL A 274 -18.16 12.01 33.14
C VAL A 274 -17.23 11.26 34.08
N LYS A 275 -17.22 11.63 35.37
CA LYS A 275 -16.48 10.86 36.38
C LYS A 275 -17.17 9.50 36.56
N LYS A 276 -16.40 8.42 36.42
CA LYS A 276 -16.85 7.06 36.78
C LYS A 276 -17.07 6.96 38.27
#